data_AF-A0A6B2XMV0-F1
#
_entry.id   AF-A0A6B2XMV0-F1
#
_cell.length_a   1.000
_cell.length_b   1.000
_cell.length_c   1.000
_cell.angle_alpha   90.00
_cell.angle_beta   90.00
_cell.angle_gamma   90.00
#
_symmetry.space_group_name_H-M   'P 1'
#
loop_
_entity.id
_entity.type
_entity.pdbx_description
1 polymer ?
#
loop_
_entity_poly.entity_id
_entity_poly.type
_entity_poly.pdbx_seq_one_letter_code
_entity_poly.pdbx_strand_id
1 'polypeptide(L)'
;MGRHALAAALMALLALLLPTSAAQAAENPAIIYTTNFHNAAIYELRAAVSWKCLDIRGGGAPQEGACIQTFDCKNALHQRFTFQRTGGGTFTVGAFGTYCLGTQGGTAPGTPLVLSNGWGCA
;
A
#
# COMPACT_ATOMS: atom_id res chain seq x y z
N MET A 1 47.05 -25.21 32.59
CA MET A 1 46.85 -24.04 31.70
C MET A 1 46.65 -24.55 30.29
N GLY A 2 45.43 -24.53 29.75
CA GLY A 2 45.20 -25.02 28.39
C GLY A 2 43.84 -25.66 28.25
N ARG A 3 43.25 -25.49 27.06
CA ARG A 3 41.97 -26.02 26.55
C ARG A 3 40.76 -25.08 26.57
N HIS A 4 40.74 -24.00 27.36
CA HIS A 4 39.64 -23.02 27.31
C HIS A 4 39.98 -21.69 26.60
N ALA A 5 41.26 -21.36 26.42
CA ALA A 5 41.68 -20.11 25.79
C ALA A 5 41.67 -20.14 24.24
N LEU A 6 41.69 -21.33 23.63
CA LEU A 6 41.77 -21.47 22.16
C LEU A 6 40.42 -21.35 21.46
N ALA A 7 39.31 -21.65 22.14
CA ALA A 7 37.97 -21.55 21.55
C ALA A 7 37.46 -20.10 21.47
N ALA A 8 37.93 -19.22 22.37
CA ALA A 8 37.51 -17.82 22.40
C ALA A 8 38.15 -16.97 21.29
N ALA A 9 39.37 -17.30 20.87
CA ALA A 9 40.11 -16.53 19.85
C ALA A 9 39.58 -16.76 18.42
N LEU A 10 39.05 -17.95 18.10
CA LEU A 10 38.50 -18.25 16.77
C LEU A 10 37.12 -17.61 16.52
N MET A 11 36.33 -17.38 17.57
CA MET A 11 34.99 -16.80 17.44
C MET A 11 35.01 -15.27 17.26
N ALA A 12 36.11 -14.61 17.62
CA ALA A 12 36.27 -13.16 17.45
C ALA A 12 36.72 -12.77 16.02
N LEU A 13 37.47 -13.65 15.32
CA LEU A 13 37.99 -13.35 13.98
C LEU A 13 36.95 -13.51 12.86
N LEU A 14 35.87 -14.27 13.09
CA LEU A 14 34.85 -14.53 12.08
C LEU A 14 33.81 -13.40 11.95
N ALA A 15 33.77 -12.46 12.91
CA ALA A 15 32.83 -11.34 12.91
C ALA A 15 33.22 -10.18 11.97
N LEU A 16 34.43 -10.19 11.39
CA LEU A 16 34.94 -9.13 10.49
C LEU A 16 34.68 -9.39 9.00
N LEU A 17 34.09 -10.54 8.63
CA LEU A 17 33.88 -10.93 7.23
C LEU A 17 32.43 -10.86 6.74
N LEU A 18 31.49 -10.44 7.59
CA LEU A 18 30.10 -10.31 7.18
C LEU A 18 29.86 -8.87 6.72
N PRO A 19 29.49 -8.64 5.45
CA PRO A 19 29.24 -7.30 4.95
C PRO A 19 28.19 -6.63 5.84
N THR A 20 28.54 -5.49 6.43
CA THR A 20 27.56 -4.54 6.96
C THR A 20 26.61 -4.24 5.82
N SER A 21 25.43 -4.84 5.87
CA SER A 21 24.39 -4.57 4.89
C SER A 21 23.95 -3.15 5.16
N ALA A 22 24.50 -2.18 4.43
CA ALA A 22 23.86 -0.88 4.30
C ALA A 22 22.42 -1.20 3.91
N ALA A 23 21.46 -0.81 4.74
CA ALA A 23 20.05 -0.95 4.41
C ALA A 23 19.87 -0.35 3.02
N GLN A 24 19.66 -1.19 2.01
CA GLN A 24 19.38 -0.69 0.67
C GLN A 24 18.17 0.22 0.84
N ALA A 25 18.33 1.52 0.54
CA ALA A 25 17.19 2.37 0.27
C ALA A 25 16.42 1.63 -0.81
N ALA A 26 15.27 1.07 -0.46
CA ALA A 26 14.47 0.30 -1.38
C ALA A 26 14.21 1.21 -2.57
N GLU A 27 14.89 0.92 -3.69
CA GLU A 27 14.52 1.54 -4.96
C GLU A 27 13.04 1.31 -5.09
N ASN A 28 12.32 2.37 -5.41
CA ASN A 28 10.90 2.28 -5.33
C ASN A 28 10.43 1.11 -6.22
N PRO A 29 9.55 0.20 -5.73
CA PRO A 29 9.10 -0.95 -6.50
C PRO A 29 8.67 -0.55 -7.91
N ALA A 30 9.03 -1.40 -8.88
CA ALA A 30 8.63 -1.24 -10.26
C ALA A 30 7.10 -1.06 -10.35
N ILE A 31 6.68 -0.02 -11.08
CA ILE A 31 5.26 0.21 -11.39
C ILE A 31 4.80 -0.97 -12.25
N ILE A 32 3.95 -1.83 -11.69
CA ILE A 32 3.32 -2.90 -12.46
C ILE A 32 2.09 -2.31 -13.16
N TYR A 33 2.24 -2.00 -14.44
CA TYR A 33 1.10 -1.73 -15.32
C TYR A 33 0.44 -3.07 -15.66
N THR A 34 -0.61 -3.43 -14.93
CA THR A 34 -1.41 -4.62 -15.24
C THR A 34 -2.71 -4.22 -15.93
N THR A 35 -3.02 -4.87 -17.04
CA THR A 35 -4.38 -4.88 -17.61
C THR A 35 -5.28 -5.92 -16.93
N ASN A 36 -4.69 -6.78 -16.09
CA ASN A 36 -5.32 -7.90 -15.41
C ASN A 36 -5.28 -7.67 -13.90
N PHE A 37 -6.14 -6.78 -13.40
CA PHE A 37 -6.54 -6.84 -12.00
C PHE A 37 -7.41 -8.09 -11.82
N HIS A 38 -6.96 -9.00 -10.97
CA HIS A 38 -7.79 -10.12 -10.53
C HIS A 38 -8.84 -9.59 -9.56
N ASN A 39 -10.07 -10.07 -9.67
CA ASN A 39 -11.14 -9.66 -8.76
C ASN A 39 -10.74 -9.95 -7.31
N ALA A 40 -11.07 -9.02 -6.40
CA ALA A 40 -10.96 -9.17 -4.95
C ALA A 40 -9.54 -9.28 -4.36
N ALA A 41 -8.47 -9.06 -5.13
CA ALA A 41 -7.14 -8.85 -4.55
C ALA A 41 -7.06 -7.48 -3.84
N ILE A 42 -6.41 -7.46 -2.67
CA ILE A 42 -6.17 -6.23 -1.90
C ILE A 42 -4.84 -5.64 -2.38
N TYR A 43 -4.91 -4.40 -2.85
CA TYR A 43 -3.77 -3.67 -3.37
C TYR A 43 -3.46 -2.44 -2.51
N GLU A 44 -2.17 -2.10 -2.49
CA GLU A 44 -1.70 -0.77 -2.14
C GLU A 44 -1.40 -0.04 -3.46
N LEU A 45 -2.02 1.12 -3.68
CA LEU A 45 -1.76 1.94 -4.85
C LEU A 45 -0.79 3.04 -4.48
N ARG A 46 0.23 3.25 -5.32
CA ARG A 46 1.21 4.33 -5.13
C ARG A 46 1.19 5.28 -6.31
N ALA A 47 1.18 6.57 -6.01
CA ALA A 47 1.36 7.59 -7.04
C ALA A 47 2.77 7.46 -7.62
N ALA A 48 2.87 7.22 -8.93
CA ALA A 48 4.13 6.97 -9.62
C ALA A 48 5.21 8.05 -9.40
N VAL A 49 4.79 9.31 -9.22
CA VAL A 49 5.70 10.46 -9.10
C VAL A 49 6.17 10.68 -7.66
N SER A 50 5.25 10.61 -6.68
CA SER A 50 5.56 10.94 -5.28
C SER A 50 5.82 9.72 -4.40
N TRP A 51 5.50 8.53 -4.90
CA TRP A 51 5.54 7.25 -4.19
C TRP A 51 4.66 7.17 -2.93
N LYS A 52 3.82 8.18 -2.71
CA LYS A 52 2.81 8.20 -1.66
C LYS A 52 1.67 7.25 -2.01
N CYS A 53 1.08 6.68 -0.97
CA CYS A 53 -0.01 5.72 -1.07
C CYS A 53 -1.35 6.44 -1.28
N LEU A 54 -2.27 5.81 -2.02
CA LEU A 54 -3.68 6.16 -2.00
C LEU A 54 -4.22 5.95 -0.58
N ASP A 55 -4.94 6.93 -0.06
CA ASP A 55 -5.22 7.04 1.36
C ASP A 55 -6.63 7.59 1.59
N ILE A 56 -7.36 7.00 2.54
CA ILE A 56 -8.61 7.54 3.07
C ILE A 56 -8.25 8.44 4.26
N ARG A 57 -8.54 9.74 4.12
CA ARG A 57 -8.12 10.75 5.09
C ARG A 57 -8.66 10.47 6.50
N GLY A 58 -7.81 10.72 7.49
CA GLY A 58 -8.13 10.59 8.92
C GLY A 58 -7.72 9.25 9.51
N GLY A 59 -7.64 8.19 8.69
CA GLY A 59 -7.05 6.91 9.05
C GLY A 59 -7.79 6.06 10.09
N GLY A 60 -8.94 6.54 10.58
CA GLY A 60 -9.82 5.84 11.53
C GLY A 60 -10.81 4.89 10.86
N ALA A 61 -11.92 4.61 11.56
CA ALA A 61 -13.03 3.85 11.01
C ALA A 61 -13.55 4.49 9.70
N PRO A 62 -14.03 3.69 8.73
CA PRO A 62 -14.54 4.23 7.48
C PRO A 62 -15.75 5.14 7.73
N GLN A 63 -15.72 6.32 7.13
CA GLN A 63 -16.82 7.29 7.18
C GLN A 63 -17.19 7.68 5.75
N GLU A 64 -18.48 7.63 5.44
CA GLU A 64 -19.00 8.16 4.18
C GLU A 64 -18.60 9.64 4.02
N GLY A 65 -18.18 10.02 2.82
CA GLY A 65 -17.69 11.35 2.52
C GLY A 65 -16.23 11.61 2.91
N ALA A 66 -15.54 10.66 3.55
CA ALA A 66 -14.11 10.81 3.85
C ALA A 66 -13.32 11.01 2.55
N CYS A 67 -12.55 12.09 2.47
CA CYS A 67 -11.79 12.40 1.25
C CYS A 67 -10.70 11.35 0.98
N ILE A 68 -10.56 11.03 -0.30
CA ILE A 68 -9.43 10.27 -0.81
C ILE A 68 -8.27 11.24 -1.08
N GLN A 69 -7.07 10.85 -0.71
CA GLN A 69 -5.86 11.64 -0.85
C GLN A 69 -4.64 10.77 -1.15
N THR A 70 -3.48 11.39 -1.29
CA THR A 70 -2.20 10.69 -1.17
C THR A 70 -1.58 11.00 0.19
N PHE A 71 -1.03 9.98 0.83
CA PHE A 71 -0.34 10.12 2.12
C PHE A 71 0.86 9.18 2.22
N ASP A 72 1.70 9.39 3.22
CA ASP A 72 2.79 8.46 3.49
C ASP A 72 2.27 7.04 3.69
N CYS A 73 2.96 6.06 3.11
CA CYS A 73 2.57 4.66 3.19
C CYS A 73 2.75 4.15 4.63
N LYS A 74 1.66 3.67 5.23
CA LYS A 74 1.57 3.26 6.64
C LYS A 74 1.26 1.77 6.83
N ASN A 75 1.10 1.01 5.75
CA ASN A 75 0.64 -0.37 5.81
C ASN A 75 -0.68 -0.54 6.61
N ALA A 76 -1.59 0.43 6.48
CA ALA A 76 -2.81 0.51 7.27
C ALA A 76 -4.06 0.23 6.42
N LEU A 77 -5.16 -0.20 7.05
CA LEU A 77 -6.40 -0.57 6.36
C LEU A 77 -6.98 0.55 5.49
N HIS A 78 -6.82 1.81 5.88
CA HIS A 78 -7.24 2.98 5.09
C HIS A 78 -6.40 3.24 3.82
N GLN A 79 -5.43 2.36 3.52
CA GLN A 79 -4.59 2.36 2.32
C GLN A 79 -4.65 1.00 1.58
N ARG A 80 -5.74 0.25 1.77
CA ARG A 80 -5.95 -1.10 1.22
C ARG A 80 -7.22 -1.11 0.39
N PHE A 81 -7.09 -1.39 -0.90
CA PHE A 81 -8.18 -1.27 -1.86
C PHE A 81 -8.37 -2.54 -2.66
N THR A 82 -9.62 -2.89 -2.94
CA THR A 82 -9.98 -3.99 -3.84
C THR A 82 -10.34 -3.45 -5.21
N PHE A 83 -10.20 -4.27 -6.24
CA PHE A 83 -10.69 -3.99 -7.58
C PHE A 83 -11.69 -5.07 -7.99
N GLN A 84 -12.86 -4.64 -8.42
CA GLN A 84 -13.91 -5.51 -8.93
C GLN A 84 -14.26 -5.09 -10.34
N ARG A 85 -14.05 -5.98 -11.32
CA ARG A 85 -14.43 -5.72 -12.72
C ARG A 85 -15.94 -5.55 -12.83
N THR A 86 -16.38 -4.46 -13.44
CA THR A 86 -17.79 -4.20 -13.78
C THR A 86 -18.11 -4.41 -15.26
N GLY A 87 -17.09 -4.70 -16.09
CA GLY A 87 -17.23 -4.93 -17.54
C GLY A 87 -16.73 -3.75 -18.38
N GLY A 88 -16.50 -3.96 -19.68
CA GLY A 88 -16.06 -2.89 -20.60
C GLY A 88 -14.72 -2.22 -20.24
N GLY A 89 -13.87 -2.89 -19.45
CA GLY A 89 -12.61 -2.31 -18.93
C GLY A 89 -12.76 -1.44 -17.69
N THR A 90 -13.97 -1.36 -17.10
CA THR A 90 -14.25 -0.57 -15.90
C THR A 90 -14.16 -1.41 -14.61
N PHE A 91 -13.90 -0.74 -13.50
CA PHE A 91 -13.77 -1.34 -12.17
C PHE A 91 -14.45 -0.49 -11.10
N THR A 92 -15.03 -1.15 -10.10
CA THR A 92 -15.26 -0.57 -8.78
C THR A 92 -13.98 -0.72 -7.96
N VAL A 93 -13.56 0.37 -7.30
CA VAL A 93 -12.46 0.36 -6.34
C VAL A 93 -13.03 0.36 -4.93
N GLY A 94 -12.96 -0.79 -4.25
CA GLY A 94 -13.54 -1.00 -2.93
C GLY A 94 -12.58 -0.70 -1.79
N ALA A 95 -13.12 -0.42 -0.61
CA ALA A 95 -12.39 -0.28 0.64
C ALA A 95 -13.26 -0.77 1.81
N PHE A 96 -12.64 -1.36 2.83
CA PHE A 96 -13.34 -1.85 4.03
C PHE A 96 -14.51 -2.83 3.78
N GLY A 97 -14.57 -3.47 2.61
CA GLY A 97 -15.56 -4.50 2.26
C GLY A 97 -16.95 -3.97 1.89
N THR A 98 -17.38 -2.82 2.39
CA THR A 98 -18.71 -2.24 2.11
C THR A 98 -18.67 -0.86 1.46
N TYR A 99 -17.50 -0.23 1.38
CA TYR A 99 -17.33 1.08 0.78
C TYR A 99 -16.61 0.99 -0.54
N CYS A 100 -16.76 2.02 -1.35
CA CYS A 100 -16.01 2.19 -2.59
C CYS A 100 -15.66 3.66 -2.83
N LEU A 101 -14.75 3.91 -3.77
CA LEU A 101 -14.42 5.26 -4.20
C LEU A 101 -15.55 5.81 -5.07
N GLY A 102 -16.08 6.97 -4.68
CA GLY A 102 -17.09 7.70 -5.43
C GLY A 102 -16.70 9.17 -5.58
N THR A 103 -17.43 9.89 -6.42
CA THR A 103 -17.29 11.34 -6.52
C THR A 103 -18.14 12.03 -5.45
N GLN A 104 -17.66 13.18 -4.96
CA GLN A 104 -18.42 13.99 -4.03
C GLN A 104 -19.59 14.71 -4.73
N GLY A 105 -20.75 14.06 -4.81
CA GLY A 105 -22.03 14.68 -5.19
C GLY A 105 -22.17 15.16 -6.64
N GLY A 106 -21.22 14.85 -7.54
CA GLY A 106 -21.27 15.29 -8.93
C GLY A 106 -20.19 14.65 -9.81
N THR A 107 -20.14 15.01 -11.08
CA THR A 107 -19.19 14.44 -12.07
C THR A 107 -18.34 15.50 -12.79
N ALA A 108 -18.40 16.76 -12.33
CA ALA A 108 -17.62 17.84 -12.92
C ALA A 108 -16.11 17.62 -12.71
N PRO A 109 -15.25 18.02 -13.67
CA PRO A 109 -13.81 18.00 -13.47
C PRO A 109 -13.38 18.72 -12.19
N GLY A 110 -12.46 18.10 -11.44
CA GLY A 110 -12.02 18.61 -10.14
C GLY A 110 -12.90 18.21 -8.95
N THR A 111 -14.02 17.52 -9.17
CA THR A 111 -14.81 16.94 -8.07
C THR A 111 -13.94 15.96 -7.28
N PRO A 112 -13.81 16.12 -5.95
CA PRO A 112 -13.02 15.20 -5.13
C PRO A 112 -13.56 13.78 -5.15
N LEU A 113 -12.65 12.81 -5.02
CA LEU A 113 -13.00 11.45 -4.69
C LEU A 113 -13.20 11.32 -3.18
N VAL A 114 -14.22 10.57 -2.79
CA VAL A 114 -14.60 10.29 -1.40
C VAL A 114 -14.90 8.81 -1.21
N LEU A 115 -14.84 8.37 0.04
CA LEU A 115 -15.38 7.09 0.45
C LEU A 115 -16.91 7.14 0.38
N SER A 116 -17.53 6.21 -0.34
CA SER A 116 -18.98 6.14 -0.56
C SER A 116 -19.49 4.74 -0.20
N ASN A 117 -20.79 4.64 0.11
CA ASN A 117 -21.53 3.40 0.36
C ASN A 117 -22.73 3.24 -0.62
N GLY A 118 -22.74 4.03 -1.71
CA GLY A 118 -23.84 4.09 -2.67
C GLY A 118 -23.85 2.97 -3.73
N TRP A 119 -24.76 3.09 -4.70
CA TRP A 119 -24.91 2.16 -5.82
C TRP A 119 -23.59 1.95 -6.56
N GLY A 120 -23.12 0.70 -6.63
CA GLY A 120 -21.87 0.32 -7.27
C GLY A 120 -20.75 -0.09 -6.31
N CYS A 121 -20.91 0.14 -4.99
CA CYS A 121 -20.10 -0.50 -3.96
C CYS A 121 -20.64 -1.92 -3.70
N ALA A 122 -20.31 -2.86 -4.59
CA ALA A 122 -20.68 -4.28 -4.47
C ALA A 122 -19.45 -5.12 -4.16
#